data_AF-A0A382FVJ0-F1
#
_entry.id   AF-A0A382FVJ0-F1
#
_cell.length_a   1.000
_cell.length_b   1.000
_cell.length_c   1.000
_cell.angle_alpha   90.00
_cell.angle_beta   90.00
_cell.angle_gamma   90.00
#
_symmetry.space_group_name_H-M   'P 1'
#
loop_
_entity.id
_entity.type
_entity.pdbx_description
1 polymer ?
#
loop_
_entity_poly.entity_id
_entity_poly.type
_entity_poly.pdbx_seq_one_letter_code
_entity_poly.pdbx_strand_id
1 'polypeptide(L)'
;MNTPPKEHINVDHHKLHAFVSTAAQTVGLTAEKAELLTKNDLQGVFSHGTQQIATYAILMRDGQLNKDPQIEVVRETPVSALVDGDGGLGYFPAYQGLYWR
;
A
#
# COMPACT_ATOMS: atom_id res chain seq x y z
N MET A 1 11.72 13.86 6.51
CA MET A 1 10.78 12.75 6.28
C MET A 1 11.53 11.48 6.63
N ASN A 2 10.97 10.63 7.48
CA ASN A 2 11.64 9.43 8.05
C ASN A 2 12.72 9.71 9.12
N THR A 3 12.49 10.71 9.97
CA THR A 3 13.27 10.89 11.21
C THR A 3 12.40 10.37 12.35
N PRO A 4 12.89 9.46 13.21
CA PRO A 4 12.15 9.04 14.38
C PRO A 4 11.73 10.26 15.21
N PRO A 5 10.45 10.38 15.61
CA PRO A 5 10.01 11.49 16.42
C PRO A 5 10.71 11.45 17.79
N LYS A 6 10.87 12.63 18.40
CA LYS A 6 11.46 12.75 19.76
C LYS A 6 10.68 11.91 20.77
N GLU A 7 9.37 11.86 20.60
CA GLU A 7 8.45 11.02 21.36
C GLU A 7 7.96 9.87 20.49
N HIS A 8 8.17 8.64 20.95
CA HIS A 8 7.70 7.44 20.28
C HIS A 8 7.37 6.36 21.31
N ILE A 9 6.58 5.39 20.90
CA ILE A 9 6.42 4.13 21.61
C ILE A 9 6.93 3.01 20.71
N ASN A 10 7.55 2.00 21.31
CA ASN A 10 7.91 0.80 20.58
C ASN A 10 6.70 -0.13 20.54
N VAL A 11 6.30 -0.52 19.33
CA VAL A 11 5.22 -1.47 19.11
C VAL A 11 5.83 -2.72 18.49
N ASP A 12 5.47 -3.88 19.04
CA ASP A 12 5.84 -5.15 18.45
C ASP A 12 5.30 -5.26 17.02
N HIS A 13 6.16 -5.70 16.09
CA HIS A 13 5.81 -5.77 14.67
C HIS A 13 4.60 -6.65 14.40
N HIS A 14 4.50 -7.82 15.05
CA HIS A 14 3.37 -8.73 14.84
C HIS A 14 2.05 -8.12 15.33
N LYS A 15 2.08 -7.40 16.46
CA LYS A 15 0.91 -6.66 16.96
C LYS A 15 0.48 -5.54 16.02
N LEU A 16 1.43 -4.75 15.52
CA LEU A 16 1.13 -3.67 14.58
C LEU A 16 0.59 -4.24 13.25
N HIS A 17 1.19 -5.31 12.75
CA HIS A 17 0.73 -5.99 11.55
C HIS A 17 -0.69 -6.54 11.70
N ALA A 18 -1.00 -7.21 12.82
CA ALA A 18 -2.35 -7.71 13.07
C ALA A 18 -3.40 -6.59 13.11
N PHE A 19 -3.07 -5.45 13.75
CA PHE A 19 -3.93 -4.28 13.78
C PHE A 19 -4.18 -3.71 12.38
N VAL A 20 -3.12 -3.46 11.61
CA VAL A 20 -3.20 -2.88 10.27
C VAL A 20 -3.92 -3.81 9.31
N SER A 21 -3.69 -5.12 9.41
CA SER A 21 -4.37 -6.13 8.60
C SER A 21 -5.87 -6.16 8.89
N THR A 22 -6.27 -6.07 10.16
CA THR A 22 -7.68 -5.97 10.55
C THR A 22 -8.34 -4.70 9.98
N ALA A 23 -7.66 -3.55 10.11
CA ALA A 23 -8.16 -2.28 9.58
C ALA A 23 -8.30 -2.32 8.05
N ALA A 24 -7.31 -2.87 7.35
CA ALA A 24 -7.31 -3.04 5.91
C ALA A 24 -8.48 -3.94 5.43
N GLN A 25 -8.66 -5.10 6.04
CA GLN A 25 -9.71 -6.04 5.67
C GLN A 25 -11.12 -5.48 5.91
N THR A 26 -11.30 -4.64 6.94
CA THR A 26 -12.58 -3.97 7.24
C THR A 26 -13.07 -3.10 6.08
N VAL A 27 -12.15 -2.53 5.28
CA VAL A 27 -12.48 -1.72 4.09
C VAL A 27 -12.34 -2.49 2.78
N GLY A 28 -12.13 -3.80 2.85
CA GLY A 28 -12.03 -4.69 1.69
C GLY A 28 -10.65 -4.71 1.02
N LEU A 29 -9.58 -4.36 1.75
CA LEU A 29 -8.21 -4.59 1.28
C LEU A 29 -7.70 -5.98 1.66
N THR A 30 -6.83 -6.53 0.81
CA THR A 30 -6.16 -7.80 1.08
C THR A 30 -5.11 -7.67 2.19
N ALA A 31 -4.83 -8.78 2.88
CA ALA A 31 -3.83 -8.84 3.95
C ALA A 31 -2.41 -8.51 3.46
N GLU A 32 -2.08 -8.81 2.21
CA GLU A 32 -0.78 -8.50 1.58
C GLU A 32 -0.45 -7.00 1.64
N LYS A 33 -1.48 -6.13 1.57
CA LYS A 33 -1.30 -4.68 1.64
C LYS A 33 -0.85 -4.24 3.04
N ALA A 34 -1.28 -4.92 4.09
CA ALA A 34 -0.84 -4.65 5.46
C ALA A 34 0.63 -5.06 5.67
N GLU A 35 1.06 -6.16 5.04
CA GLU A 35 2.46 -6.59 5.07
C GLU A 35 3.39 -5.53 4.45
N LEU A 36 3.01 -4.96 3.30
CA LEU A 36 3.77 -3.88 2.67
C LEU A 36 3.96 -2.66 3.60
N LEU A 37 2.87 -2.18 4.22
CA LEU A 37 2.93 -0.99 5.08
C LEU A 37 3.80 -1.22 6.33
N THR A 38 3.69 -2.39 6.95
CA THR A 38 4.48 -2.73 8.13
C THR A 38 5.95 -2.98 7.79
N LYS A 39 6.24 -3.51 6.59
CA LYS A 39 7.61 -3.63 6.07
C LYS A 39 8.26 -2.26 5.84
N ASN A 40 7.51 -1.29 5.33
CA ASN A 40 8.01 0.09 5.19
C ASN A 40 8.40 0.69 6.54
N ASP A 41 7.63 0.44 7.61
CA ASP A 41 7.99 0.88 8.96
C ASP A 41 9.28 0.20 9.46
N LEU A 42 9.45 -1.10 9.23
CA LEU A 42 10.69 -1.82 9.57
C LEU A 42 11.92 -1.29 8.83
N GLN A 43 11.72 -0.76 7.62
CA GLN A 43 12.76 -0.11 6.81
C GLN A 43 12.97 1.37 7.19
N GLY A 44 12.26 1.87 8.20
CA GLY A 44 12.31 3.27 8.63
C GLY A 44 11.58 4.24 7.70
N VAL A 45 10.82 3.75 6.72
CA VAL A 45 10.08 4.56 5.73
C VAL A 45 8.66 4.84 6.25
N PHE A 46 8.58 5.48 7.42
CA PHE A 46 7.30 5.76 8.09
C PHE A 46 6.36 6.60 7.23
N SER A 47 6.90 7.51 6.40
CA SER A 47 6.11 8.34 5.47
C SER A 47 5.13 7.53 4.61
N HIS A 48 5.50 6.29 4.27
CA HIS A 48 4.74 5.39 3.40
C HIS A 48 4.39 4.07 4.11
N GLY A 49 4.51 4.03 5.44
CA GLY A 49 4.22 2.85 6.25
C GLY A 49 2.82 2.88 6.88
N THR A 50 2.69 2.35 8.08
CA THR A 50 1.37 2.08 8.68
C THR A 50 0.58 3.33 9.02
N GLN A 51 1.21 4.50 9.14
CA GLN A 51 0.51 5.77 9.35
C GLN A 51 -0.51 6.11 8.24
N GLN A 52 -0.36 5.53 7.04
CA GLN A 52 -1.24 5.79 5.91
C GLN A 52 -2.55 4.99 5.96
N ILE A 53 -2.64 3.94 6.80
CA ILE A 53 -3.77 3.01 6.76
C ILE A 53 -5.12 3.70 7.01
N ALA A 54 -5.16 4.67 7.92
CA ALA A 54 -6.38 5.41 8.23
C ALA A 54 -6.86 6.21 7.01
N THR A 55 -5.95 6.93 6.34
CA THR A 55 -6.25 7.68 5.12
C THR A 55 -6.74 6.75 4.01
N TYR A 56 -6.04 5.64 3.75
CA TYR A 56 -6.44 4.69 2.71
C TYR A 56 -7.81 4.06 3.00
N ALA A 57 -8.07 3.70 4.25
CA ALA A 57 -9.35 3.17 4.67
C ALA A 57 -10.49 4.16 4.43
N ILE A 58 -10.28 5.44 4.76
CA ILE A 58 -11.26 6.51 4.51
C ILE A 58 -11.51 6.67 3.00
N LEU A 59 -10.45 6.79 2.20
CA LEU A 59 -10.58 6.98 0.75
C LEU A 59 -11.29 5.81 0.06
N MET A 60 -11.04 4.58 0.48
CA MET A 60 -11.71 3.39 -0.07
C MET A 60 -13.16 3.29 0.36
N ARG A 61 -13.45 3.57 1.63
CA ARG A 61 -14.83 3.63 2.14
C ARG A 61 -15.64 4.67 1.37
N ASP A 62 -15.03 5.81 1.06
CA ASP A 62 -15.69 6.93 0.38
C ASP A 62 -15.67 6.76 -1.16
N GLY A 63 -15.16 5.65 -1.68
CA GLY A 63 -15.13 5.35 -3.12
C GLY A 63 -14.15 6.19 -3.94
N GLN A 64 -13.24 6.91 -3.29
CA GLN A 64 -12.21 7.74 -3.94
C GLN A 64 -10.97 6.95 -4.36
N LEU A 65 -10.81 5.75 -3.82
CA LEU A 65 -9.68 4.87 -4.08
C LEU A 65 -10.20 3.45 -4.35
N ASN A 66 -9.78 2.85 -5.47
CA ASN A 66 -10.21 1.51 -5.82
C ASN A 66 -9.52 0.48 -4.89
N LYS A 67 -10.34 -0.24 -4.12
CA LYS A 67 -9.87 -1.27 -3.19
C LYS A 67 -9.48 -2.58 -3.88
N ASP A 68 -10.04 -2.84 -5.07
CA ASP A 68 -9.86 -4.05 -5.87
C ASP A 68 -9.46 -3.71 -7.33
N PRO A 69 -8.29 -3.06 -7.52
CA PRO A 69 -7.86 -2.62 -8.84
C PRO A 69 -7.49 -3.81 -9.75
N GLN A 70 -8.01 -3.81 -10.96
CA GLN A 70 -7.60 -4.73 -12.03
C GLN A 70 -6.46 -4.09 -12.83
N ILE A 71 -5.22 -4.43 -12.46
CA ILE A 71 -4.02 -3.85 -13.07
C ILE A 71 -3.76 -4.52 -14.41
N GLU A 72 -3.69 -3.73 -15.49
CA GLU A 72 -3.55 -4.23 -16.86
C GLU A 72 -2.47 -3.48 -17.65
N VAL A 73 -1.79 -4.19 -18.55
CA VAL A 73 -0.96 -3.56 -19.60
C VAL A 73 -1.87 -3.17 -20.75
N VAL A 74 -2.11 -1.88 -20.94
CA VAL A 74 -3.04 -1.37 -21.97
C VAL A 74 -2.35 -1.04 -23.29
N ARG A 75 -1.01 -0.92 -23.28
CA ARG A 75 -0.21 -0.73 -24.50
C ARG A 75 1.21 -1.21 -24.27
N GLU A 76 1.81 -1.81 -25.28
CA GLU A 76 3.21 -2.24 -25.26
C GLU A 76 3.96 -1.78 -26.53
N THR A 77 5.27 -1.61 -26.39
CA THR A 77 6.27 -1.42 -27.43
C THR A 77 7.48 -2.30 -27.09
N PRO A 78 8.45 -2.49 -27.99
CA PRO A 78 9.62 -3.34 -27.71
C PRO A 78 10.47 -2.92 -26.49
N VAL A 79 10.30 -1.68 -25.99
CA VAL A 79 11.10 -1.12 -24.89
C VAL A 79 10.25 -0.42 -23.83
N SER A 80 8.91 -0.44 -23.94
CA SER A 80 8.03 0.21 -22.98
C SER A 80 6.63 -0.39 -22.98
N ALA A 81 5.86 -0.13 -21.93
CA ALA A 81 4.46 -0.46 -21.82
C ALA A 81 3.78 0.56 -20.90
N LEU A 82 2.48 0.69 -21.08
CA LEU A 82 1.59 1.53 -20.33
C LEU A 82 0.75 0.61 -19.45
N VAL A 83 0.85 0.81 -18.13
CA VAL A 83 0.08 0.05 -17.14
C VAL A 83 -1.05 0.93 -16.61
N ASP A 84 -2.27 0.44 -16.68
CA ASP A 84 -3.41 1.06 -16.00
C ASP A 84 -3.45 0.56 -14.54
N GLY A 85 -3.50 1.51 -13.61
CA GLY A 85 -3.57 1.24 -12.17
C GLY A 85 -4.99 1.11 -11.63
N ASP A 86 -6.00 1.28 -12.48
CA ASP A 86 -7.42 1.13 -12.16
C ASP A 86 -7.86 1.89 -10.89
N GLY A 87 -7.33 3.12 -10.72
CA GLY A 87 -7.66 3.99 -9.60
C GLY A 87 -7.25 3.46 -8.22
N GLY A 88 -6.39 2.44 -8.15
CA GLY A 88 -5.88 1.87 -6.91
C GLY A 88 -4.66 2.62 -6.34
N LEU A 89 -4.04 2.03 -5.32
CA LEU A 89 -2.82 2.57 -4.71
C LEU A 89 -1.62 2.40 -5.66
N GLY A 90 -0.98 3.51 -6.04
CA GLY A 90 -0.01 3.56 -7.15
C GLY A 90 1.24 2.68 -7.02
N TYR A 91 1.62 2.23 -5.83
CA TYR A 91 2.76 1.33 -5.66
C TYR A 91 2.48 -0.11 -6.13
N PHE A 92 1.21 -0.54 -6.22
CA PHE A 92 0.88 -1.86 -6.77
C PHE A 92 1.11 -1.96 -8.28
N PRO A 93 0.56 -1.07 -9.13
CA PRO A 93 0.85 -1.11 -10.56
C PRO A 93 2.33 -0.82 -10.84
N ALA A 94 3.00 0.00 -10.02
CA ALA A 94 4.45 0.21 -10.13
C ALA A 94 5.24 -1.09 -9.89
N TYR A 95 4.88 -1.88 -8.87
CA TYR A 95 5.51 -3.17 -8.61
C TYR A 95 5.24 -4.16 -9.74
N GLN A 96 3.99 -4.29 -10.17
CA GLN A 96 3.59 -5.23 -11.22
C GLN A 96 4.25 -4.91 -12.56
N GLY A 97 4.40 -3.61 -12.89
CA GLY A 97 5.10 -3.15 -14.09
C GLY A 97 6.59 -3.55 -14.15
N LEU A 98 7.24 -3.85 -13.01
CA LEU A 98 8.62 -4.37 -13.01
C LEU A 98 8.72 -5.79 -13.57
N TYR A 99 7.65 -6.56 -13.52
CA TYR A 99 7.61 -7.97 -13.93
C TYR A 99 6.87 -8.18 -15.25
N TRP A 100 6.75 -7.13 -16.08
CA TRP A 100 6.03 -7.14 -17.36
C TRP A 100 6.73 -7.97 -18.46
N ARG A 101 6.84 -9.28 -18.31
CA ARG A 101 7.48 -10.13 -19.33
C ARG A 101 6.62 -11.30 -19.71
#